data_AF-A0A396GT82-F1
#
_entry.id   AF-A0A396GT82-F1
#
_cell.length_a   1.000
_cell.length_b   1.000
_cell.length_c   1.000
_cell.angle_alpha   90.00
_cell.angle_beta   90.00
_cell.angle_gamma   90.00
#
_symmetry.space_group_name_H-M   'P 1'
#
loop_
_entity.id
_entity.type
_entity.pdbx_description
1 polymer ?
#
loop_
_entity_poly.entity_id
_entity_poly.type
_entity_poly.pdbx_seq_one_letter_code
_entity_poly.pdbx_strand_id
1 'polypeptide(L)'
;MDGKTLVPLIMIYAGYHELISHWLRTHCVVEPFVIATNRQLSTMHPIYKLLHPHLRYTLQINALGREILISSYGVIESTFFTKKYSMELSSVAYDKLWQFDLQGLPNDLLHRGMAVEDPSAQHGLKLAIEVYLPNILLV
;
A
#
# COMPACT_ATOMS: atom_id res chain seq x y z
N MET A 1 -10.36 -3.26 27.61
CA MET A 1 -8.92 -2.90 27.50
C MET A 1 -8.70 -1.64 28.31
N ASP A 2 -7.66 -1.57 29.13
CA ASP A 2 -7.34 -0.36 29.88
C ASP A 2 -6.55 0.64 29.02
N GLY A 3 -6.52 1.92 29.44
CA GLY A 3 -5.83 2.98 28.69
C GLY A 3 -4.32 2.76 28.56
N LYS A 4 -3.72 1.96 29.46
CA LYS A 4 -2.28 1.64 29.45
C LYS A 4 -1.90 0.69 28.32
N THR A 5 -2.81 -0.19 27.91
CA THR A 5 -2.59 -1.14 26.81
C THR A 5 -3.09 -0.58 25.47
N LEU A 6 -4.06 0.33 25.50
CA LEU A 6 -4.69 0.89 24.30
C LEU A 6 -3.78 1.90 23.55
N VAL A 7 -3.08 2.77 24.27
CA VAL A 7 -2.21 3.80 23.65
C VAL A 7 -1.05 3.18 22.85
N PRO A 8 -0.29 2.19 23.38
CA PRO A 8 0.75 1.51 22.59
C PRO A 8 0.20 0.81 21.35
N LEU A 9 -0.97 0.19 21.45
CA LEU A 9 -1.60 -0.51 20.31
C LEU A 9 -1.96 0.46 19.18
N ILE A 10 -2.53 1.62 19.52
CA ILE A 10 -2.86 2.67 18.53
C ILE A 10 -1.58 3.18 17.84
N MET A 11 -0.50 3.39 18.60
CA MET A 11 0.78 3.86 18.04
C MET A 11 1.41 2.83 17.08
N ILE A 12 1.33 1.54 17.41
CA ILE A 12 1.80 0.46 16.53
C ILE A 12 0.96 0.41 15.26
N TYR A 13 -0.36 0.49 15.37
CA TYR A 13 -1.26 0.48 14.22
C TYR A 13 -1.01 1.68 13.29
N ALA A 14 -0.86 2.88 13.86
CA ALA A 14 -0.55 4.08 13.09
C ALA A 14 0.78 3.95 12.35
N GLY A 15 1.83 3.44 13.01
CA GLY A 15 3.11 3.18 12.37
C GLY A 15 3.02 2.16 11.24
N TYR A 16 2.32 1.04 11.45
CA TYR A 16 2.11 0.03 10.41
C TYR A 16 1.32 0.62 9.22
N HIS A 17 0.25 1.35 9.49
CA HIS A 17 -0.57 1.96 8.47
C HIS A 17 0.25 2.93 7.61
N GLU A 18 0.93 3.89 8.23
CA GLU A 18 1.64 4.93 7.48
C GLU A 18 2.90 4.41 6.79
N LEU A 19 3.69 3.56 7.44
CA LEU A 19 4.97 3.10 6.90
C LEU A 19 4.83 1.95 5.90
N ILE A 20 3.83 1.09 6.09
CA ILE A 20 3.70 -0.16 5.33
C ILE A 20 2.49 -0.09 4.40
N SER A 21 1.29 0.09 4.93
CA SER A 21 0.07 0.10 4.12
C SER A 21 0.00 1.28 3.16
N HIS A 22 0.47 2.45 3.60
CA HIS A 22 0.44 3.69 2.84
C HIS A 22 1.77 3.90 2.11
N TRP A 23 2.83 4.32 2.81
CA TRP A 23 4.11 4.68 2.18
C TRP A 23 4.69 3.55 1.32
N LEU A 24 4.88 2.36 1.87
CA LEU A 24 5.47 1.26 1.09
C LEU A 24 4.54 0.77 -0.03
N ARG A 25 3.33 0.32 0.32
CA ARG A 25 2.43 -0.40 -0.60
C ARG A 25 1.71 0.48 -1.62
N THR A 26 1.75 1.81 -1.47
CA THR A 26 1.25 2.73 -2.50
C THR A 26 2.37 3.59 -3.07
N HIS A 27 3.06 4.39 -2.26
CA HIS A 27 4.03 5.35 -2.79
C HIS A 27 5.27 4.67 -3.37
N CYS A 28 5.98 3.86 -2.57
CA CYS A 28 7.25 3.27 -2.99
C CYS A 28 7.09 2.27 -4.13
N VAL A 29 6.10 1.39 -4.06
CA VAL A 29 5.93 0.36 -5.09
C VAL A 29 5.41 0.93 -6.41
N VAL A 30 4.66 2.03 -6.41
CA VAL A 30 4.16 2.65 -7.65
C VAL A 30 5.26 3.42 -8.39
N GLU A 31 6.21 4.04 -7.68
CA GLU A 31 7.26 4.87 -8.28
C GLU A 31 8.08 4.17 -9.39
N PRO A 32 8.52 2.90 -9.24
CA PRO A 32 9.14 2.14 -10.32
C PRO A 32 8.28 1.99 -11.57
N PHE A 33 6.96 1.84 -11.45
CA PHE A 33 6.06 1.77 -12.61
C PHE A 33 6.03 3.10 -13.36
N VAL A 34 6.07 4.24 -12.65
CA VAL A 34 6.17 5.58 -13.27
C VAL A 34 7.45 5.69 -14.08
N ILE A 35 8.58 5.31 -13.49
CA ILE A 35 9.90 5.39 -14.12
C ILE A 35 9.97 4.46 -15.34
N ALA A 36 9.56 3.21 -15.18
CA ALA A 36 9.59 2.23 -16.27
C ALA A 36 8.65 2.64 -17.42
N THR A 37 7.43 3.09 -17.12
CA THR A 37 6.47 3.54 -18.13
C THR A 37 7.05 4.68 -18.98
N ASN A 38 7.65 5.68 -18.35
CA ASN A 38 8.23 6.83 -19.08
C ASN A 38 9.53 6.49 -19.82
N ARG A 39 10.31 5.52 -19.34
CA ARG A 39 11.60 5.16 -19.96
C ARG A 39 11.47 4.11 -21.07
N GLN A 40 10.46 3.25 -21.01
CA GLN A 40 10.36 2.08 -21.87
C GLN A 40 9.17 2.12 -22.83
N LEU A 41 8.19 2.99 -22.63
CA LEU A 41 7.03 3.10 -23.52
C LEU A 41 6.99 4.48 -24.19
N SER A 42 6.84 4.48 -25.51
CA SER A 42 6.55 5.71 -26.27
C SER A 42 5.24 6.35 -25.80
N THR A 43 5.15 7.67 -25.87
CA THR A 43 3.90 8.41 -25.60
C THR A 43 2.75 8.00 -26.52
N MET A 44 3.06 7.39 -27.67
CA MET A 44 2.06 6.83 -28.60
C MET A 44 1.62 5.41 -28.24
N HIS A 45 2.36 4.70 -27.39
CA HIS A 45 2.07 3.32 -27.02
C HIS A 45 0.74 3.23 -26.26
N PRO A 46 -0.16 2.28 -26.58
CA PRO A 46 -1.48 2.19 -25.94
C PRO A 46 -1.39 1.99 -24.42
N ILE A 47 -0.44 1.18 -23.94
CA ILE A 47 -0.22 0.99 -22.49
C ILE A 47 0.31 2.26 -21.81
N TYR A 48 1.12 3.08 -22.50
CA TYR A 48 1.51 4.37 -21.94
C TYR A 48 0.29 5.25 -21.73
N LYS A 49 -0.57 5.37 -22.76
CA LYS A 49 -1.81 6.17 -22.68
C LYS A 49 -2.75 5.69 -21.58
N LEU A 50 -2.86 4.38 -21.39
CA LEU A 50 -3.66 3.77 -20.33
C LEU A 50 -3.12 4.12 -18.94
N LEU A 51 -1.81 3.95 -18.71
CA LEU A 51 -1.21 4.10 -17.38
C LEU A 51 -0.96 5.57 -16.99
N HIS A 52 -0.65 6.44 -17.96
CA HIS A 52 -0.25 7.83 -17.73
C HIS A 52 -1.16 8.62 -16.76
N PRO A 53 -2.50 8.60 -16.88
CA PRO A 53 -3.36 9.34 -15.94
C PRO A 53 -3.28 8.82 -14.50
N HIS A 54 -3.01 7.54 -14.29
CA HIS A 54 -2.93 6.90 -12.96
C HIS A 54 -1.58 7.12 -12.26
N LEU A 55 -0.56 7.52 -13.02
CA LEU A 55 0.81 7.72 -12.52
C LEU A 55 1.16 9.19 -12.30
N ARG A 56 0.17 10.08 -12.50
CA ARG A 56 0.34 11.53 -12.42
C ARG A 56 0.73 11.93 -11.00
N TYR A 57 1.73 12.80 -10.91
CA TYR A 57 2.25 13.39 -9.66
C TYR A 57 2.93 12.45 -8.66
N THR A 58 2.90 11.12 -8.86
CA THR A 58 3.55 10.16 -7.94
C THR A 58 5.03 10.48 -7.71
N LEU A 59 5.80 10.77 -8.76
CA LEU A 59 7.22 11.13 -8.60
C LEU A 59 7.41 12.43 -7.79
N GLN A 60 6.54 13.42 -8.00
CA GLN A 60 6.64 14.71 -7.32
C GLN A 60 6.29 14.57 -5.84
N ILE A 61 5.20 13.88 -5.50
CA ILE A 61 4.81 13.70 -4.10
C ILE A 61 5.81 12.79 -3.35
N ASN A 62 6.37 11.77 -4.00
CA ASN A 62 7.40 10.94 -3.39
C ASN A 62 8.70 11.70 -3.16
N ALA A 63 9.09 12.60 -4.08
CA ALA A 63 10.26 13.47 -3.88
C ALA A 63 10.07 14.38 -2.66
N LEU A 64 8.90 15.03 -2.54
CA LEU A 64 8.56 15.81 -1.35
C LEU A 64 8.53 14.93 -0.09
N GLY A 65 7.94 13.73 -0.17
CA GLY A 65 7.95 12.76 0.92
C GLY A 65 9.37 12.45 1.41
N ARG A 66 10.31 12.22 0.49
CA ARG A 66 11.73 11.99 0.82
C ARG A 66 12.40 13.21 1.45
N GLU A 67 11.98 14.42 1.11
CA GLU A 67 12.60 15.65 1.61
C GLU A 67 12.12 16.01 3.02
N ILE A 68 10.80 15.99 3.25
CA ILE A 68 10.20 16.56 4.47
C ILE A 68 9.53 15.52 5.38
N LEU A 69 9.11 14.37 4.84
CA LEU A 69 8.27 13.41 5.58
C LEU A 69 9.10 12.27 6.17
N ILE A 70 9.80 11.52 5.31
CA ILE A 70 10.54 10.30 5.68
C ILE A 70 12.05 10.49 5.82
N SER A 71 12.54 11.71 5.60
CA SER A 71 13.94 12.09 5.79
C SER A 71 14.38 11.93 7.24
N SER A 72 15.70 11.90 7.46
CA SER A 72 16.26 12.02 8.80
C SER A 72 15.79 13.31 9.45
N TYR A 73 15.29 13.25 10.69
CA TYR A 73 14.66 14.37 11.39
C TYR A 73 13.38 14.91 10.73
N GLY A 74 12.84 14.21 9.72
CA GLY A 74 11.57 14.53 9.08
C GLY A 74 10.37 14.29 10.00
N VAL A 75 9.17 14.55 9.48
CA VAL A 75 7.92 14.46 10.26
C VAL A 75 7.74 13.07 10.87
N ILE A 76 7.95 12.00 10.10
CA ILE A 76 7.74 10.62 10.58
C ILE A 76 8.72 10.28 11.71
N GLU A 77 10.01 10.50 11.51
CA GLU A 77 11.01 10.21 12.54
C GLU A 77 10.77 11.04 13.80
N SER A 78 10.32 12.28 13.66
CA SER A 78 10.07 13.17 14.80
C SER A 78 8.81 12.81 15.58
N THR A 79 7.78 12.26 14.94
CA THR A 79 6.44 12.09 15.55
C THR A 79 6.03 10.64 15.81
N PHE A 80 6.51 9.68 15.03
CA PHE A 80 6.15 8.27 15.18
C PHE A 80 7.02 7.57 16.24
N PHE A 81 6.47 6.54 16.87
CA PHE A 81 7.17 5.74 17.87
C PHE A 81 8.40 5.01 17.30
N THR A 82 8.39 4.68 16.01
CA THR A 82 9.47 3.98 15.30
C THR A 82 10.74 4.83 15.12
N LYS A 83 10.65 6.17 15.21
CA LYS A 83 11.79 7.10 15.13
C LYS A 83 12.71 6.79 13.94
N LYS A 84 14.03 6.78 14.15
CA LYS A 84 15.06 6.50 13.14
C LYS A 84 14.93 5.14 12.45
N TYR A 85 14.19 4.19 13.05
CA TYR A 85 13.98 2.85 12.48
C TYR A 85 12.78 2.79 11.52
N SER A 86 12.07 3.90 11.29
CA SER A 86 10.87 3.93 10.46
C SER A 86 11.11 3.43 9.03
N MET A 87 12.18 3.89 8.39
CA MET A 87 12.50 3.47 7.02
C MET A 87 13.06 2.05 6.94
N GLU A 88 13.82 1.62 7.96
CA GLU A 88 14.26 0.23 8.08
C GLU A 88 13.07 -0.72 8.21
N LEU A 89 12.05 -0.35 8.99
CA LEU A 89 10.82 -1.14 9.14
C LEU A 89 10.11 -1.34 7.79
N SER A 90 9.95 -0.28 6.99
CA SER A 90 9.39 -0.38 5.64
C SER A 90 10.25 -1.26 4.73
N SER A 91 11.58 -1.17 4.82
CA SER A 91 12.49 -2.01 4.04
C SER A 91 12.40 -3.49 4.40
N VAL A 92 12.34 -3.81 5.70
CA VAL A 92 12.14 -5.19 6.18
C VAL A 92 10.76 -5.72 5.78
N ALA A 93 9.71 -4.90 5.88
CA ALA A 93 8.37 -5.26 5.46
C ALA A 93 8.31 -5.54 3.94
N TYR A 94 9.07 -4.80 3.13
CA TYR A 94 9.19 -5.08 1.70
C TYR A 94 9.83 -6.44 1.44
N ASP A 95 10.97 -6.74 2.07
CA ASP A 95 11.69 -8.02 1.92
C ASP A 95 10.85 -9.22 2.40
N LYS A 96 10.13 -9.07 3.51
CA LYS A 96 9.48 -10.20 4.19
C LYS A 96 8.01 -10.39 3.83
N LEU A 97 7.28 -9.32 3.52
CA LEU A 97 5.81 -9.36 3.47
C LEU A 97 5.24 -8.97 2.11
N TRP A 98 5.99 -8.27 1.25
CA TRP A 98 5.43 -7.75 0.01
C TRP A 98 5.58 -8.75 -1.14
N GLN A 99 4.47 -9.03 -1.83
CA GLN A 99 4.45 -9.86 -3.04
C GLN A 99 3.43 -9.27 -4.02
N PHE A 100 3.85 -9.05 -5.27
CA PHE A 100 3.04 -8.34 -6.26
C PHE A 100 1.72 -9.04 -6.59
N ASP A 101 1.75 -10.36 -6.70
CA ASP A 101 0.59 -11.23 -6.97
C ASP A 101 -0.49 -11.18 -5.87
N LEU A 102 -0.11 -10.79 -4.65
CA LEU A 102 -1.03 -10.61 -3.53
C LEU A 102 -1.59 -9.18 -3.40
N GLN A 103 -1.23 -8.24 -4.28
CA GLN A 103 -1.72 -6.86 -4.16
C GLN A 103 -3.10 -6.65 -4.81
N GLY A 104 -3.53 -7.56 -5.67
CA GLY A 104 -4.90 -7.56 -6.19
C GLY A 104 -5.89 -7.92 -5.09
N LEU A 105 -6.99 -7.19 -4.97
CA LEU A 105 -7.97 -7.36 -3.89
C LEU A 105 -8.48 -8.82 -3.74
N PRO A 106 -8.82 -9.56 -4.82
CA PRO A 106 -9.21 -10.96 -4.71
C PRO A 106 -8.16 -11.84 -4.00
N ASN A 107 -6.90 -11.72 -4.42
CA ASN A 107 -5.80 -12.53 -3.89
C ASN A 107 -5.44 -12.12 -2.46
N ASP A 108 -5.47 -10.81 -2.15
CA ASP A 108 -5.26 -10.31 -0.78
C ASP A 108 -6.32 -10.86 0.18
N LEU A 109 -7.60 -10.85 -0.23
CA LEU A 109 -8.70 -11.34 0.60
C LEU A 109 -8.59 -12.84 0.87
N LEU A 110 -8.29 -13.64 -0.15
CA LEU A 110 -8.04 -15.08 0.00
C LEU A 110 -6.85 -15.32 0.93
N HIS A 111 -5.73 -14.64 0.68
CA HIS A 111 -4.49 -14.82 1.44
C HIS A 111 -4.66 -14.52 2.94
N ARG A 112 -5.47 -13.50 3.29
CA ARG A 112 -5.75 -13.13 4.69
C ARG A 112 -6.90 -13.93 5.31
N GLY A 113 -7.50 -14.89 4.60
CA GLY A 113 -8.64 -15.67 5.09
C GLY A 113 -9.94 -14.86 5.22
N MET A 114 -10.04 -13.74 4.48
CA MET A 114 -11.22 -12.86 4.46
C MET A 114 -12.21 -13.23 3.36
N ALA A 115 -11.88 -14.19 2.50
CA ALA A 115 -12.76 -14.76 1.49
C ALA A 115 -12.41 -16.24 1.25
N VAL A 116 -13.35 -16.95 0.62
CA VAL A 116 -13.16 -18.30 0.07
C VAL A 116 -13.58 -18.30 -1.39
N GLU A 117 -13.00 -19.21 -2.18
CA GLU A 117 -13.45 -19.42 -3.55
C GLU A 117 -14.88 -19.97 -3.58
N ASP A 118 -15.71 -19.35 -4.41
CA ASP A 118 -17.11 -19.76 -4.63
C ASP A 118 -17.47 -19.53 -6.10
N PRO A 119 -17.48 -20.59 -6.93
CA PRO A 119 -17.83 -20.49 -8.35
C PRO A 119 -19.26 -20.00 -8.61
N SER A 120 -20.14 -20.06 -7.61
CA SER A 120 -21.52 -19.57 -7.72
C SER A 120 -21.64 -18.07 -7.43
N ALA A 121 -20.62 -17.45 -6.83
CA ALA A 121 -20.59 -16.02 -6.56
C ALA A 121 -20.21 -15.22 -7.81
N GLN A 122 -20.74 -14.00 -7.94
CA GLN A 122 -20.56 -13.13 -9.10
C GLN A 122 -19.10 -12.87 -9.49
N HIS A 123 -18.18 -12.90 -8.52
CA HIS A 123 -16.76 -12.62 -8.71
C HIS A 123 -15.87 -13.83 -8.34
N GLY A 124 -16.45 -15.03 -8.29
CA GLY A 124 -15.73 -16.26 -7.92
C GLY A 124 -15.30 -16.34 -6.45
N LEU A 125 -15.73 -15.38 -5.62
CA LEU A 125 -15.36 -15.26 -4.22
C LEU A 125 -16.57 -15.00 -3.33
N LYS A 126 -16.58 -15.65 -2.17
CA LYS A 126 -17.49 -15.39 -1.06
C LYS A 126 -16.72 -14.83 0.12
N LEU A 127 -17.10 -13.65 0.60
CA LEU A 127 -16.48 -13.01 1.75
C LEU A 127 -16.79 -13.78 3.05
N ALA A 128 -15.83 -13.80 3.96
CA ALA A 128 -15.98 -14.43 5.28
C ALA A 128 -16.95 -13.68 6.20
N ILE A 129 -17.23 -12.41 5.89
CA ILE A 129 -18.14 -11.53 6.63
C ILE A 129 -19.17 -10.98 5.64
N GLU A 130 -20.44 -10.98 6.04
CA GLU A 130 -21.48 -10.28 5.29
C GLU A 130 -21.22 -8.78 5.37
N VAL A 131 -20.89 -8.17 4.23
CA VAL A 131 -20.70 -6.73 4.11
C VAL A 131 -21.92 -6.10 3.44
N TYR A 132 -22.32 -4.92 3.92
CA TYR A 132 -23.43 -4.15 3.36
C TYR A 132 -23.15 -3.59 1.95
N LEU A 133 -21.92 -3.73 1.44
CA LEU A 133 -21.50 -3.21 0.15
C LEU A 133 -21.29 -4.37 -0.85
N PRO A 134 -22.30 -4.70 -1.69
CA PRO A 134 -22.26 -5.89 -2.54
C PRO A 134 -21.20 -5.84 -3.66
N ASN A 135 -20.56 -4.69 -3.90
CA ASN A 135 -19.72 -4.41 -5.06
C ASN A 135 -18.23 -4.22 -4.73
N ILE A 136 -17.77 -4.61 -3.54
CA ILE A 136 -16.39 -4.34 -3.11
C ILE A 136 -15.33 -5.03 -3.99
N LEU A 137 -15.71 -6.06 -4.74
CA LEU A 137 -14.82 -6.83 -5.62
C LEU A 137 -14.70 -6.26 -7.06
N LEU A 138 -15.30 -5.09 -7.34
CA LEU A 138 -15.28 -4.44 -8.67
C LEU A 138 -14.09 -3.52 -8.93
N VAL A 139 -13.12 -3.43 -8.01
CA VAL A 139 -11.93 -2.56 -8.13
C VAL A 139 -10.67 -3.35 -8.45
#